data_AF-A0A7L0DD81-F1
#
_entry.id   AF-A0A7L0DD81-F1
#
_cell.length_a   1.000
_cell.length_b   1.000
_cell.length_c   1.000
_cell.angle_alpha   90.00
_cell.angle_beta   90.00
_cell.angle_gamma   90.00
#
_symmetry.space_group_name_H-M   'P 1'
#
loop_
_entity.id
_entity.type
_entity.pdbx_description
1 polymer ?
#
loop_
_entity_poly.entity_id
_entity_poly.type
_entity_poly.pdbx_seq_one_letter_code
_entity_poly.pdbx_strand_id
1 'polypeptide(L)'
;MDLCHVSTTREKGWYLALMAPNVKGPNYAWLDPSRLYCHPQGLRDCVADLLQPFQGDPIDMVAGIDAMGFILGAAAAAVLQKGFLAIRKAGHLCVQTVSQPYTDYSGREKVMEVRTDAISPGLRILLVDQWVETGGTMRAAIQLLEGLGGVVAGRRRGYWGAPMGRVGALSLHPALVALSPSLCPTGVAAICIEDSEGGRWIREHYKCAHCVPPSLQPRFDCHQ
;
A
#
# COMPACT_ATOMS: atom_id res chain seq x y z
N MET A 1 -27.99 -8.32 -0.55
CA MET A 1 -27.36 -9.43 -1.28
C MET A 1 -26.99 -10.51 -0.28
N ASP A 2 -27.26 -11.76 -0.59
CA ASP A 2 -26.74 -12.91 0.17
C ASP A 2 -25.21 -12.94 -0.01
N LEU A 3 -24.45 -13.32 1.03
CA LEU A 3 -23.01 -13.55 0.91
C LEU A 3 -22.73 -14.81 0.09
N CYS A 4 -23.68 -15.76 0.04
CA CYS A 4 -23.50 -17.07 -0.56
C CYS A 4 -23.82 -17.11 -2.07
N HIS A 5 -24.61 -16.17 -2.59
CA HIS A 5 -24.96 -16.11 -4.02
C HIS A 5 -24.03 -15.16 -4.78
N VAL A 6 -23.07 -15.73 -5.51
CA VAL A 6 -22.23 -15.00 -6.45
C VAL A 6 -22.11 -15.74 -7.77
N SER A 7 -21.89 -14.99 -8.86
CA SER A 7 -21.82 -15.52 -10.23
C SER A 7 -20.85 -16.70 -10.34
N THR A 8 -21.21 -17.69 -11.17
CA THR A 8 -20.33 -18.82 -11.50
C THR A 8 -19.13 -18.39 -12.35
N THR A 9 -19.25 -17.29 -13.09
CA THR A 9 -18.14 -16.66 -13.82
C THR A 9 -17.42 -15.66 -12.91
N ARG A 10 -16.12 -15.90 -12.65
CA ARG A 10 -15.28 -15.14 -11.71
C ARG A 10 -14.12 -14.47 -12.45
N GLU A 11 -14.43 -13.37 -13.12
CA GLU A 11 -13.40 -12.50 -13.70
C GLU A 11 -12.65 -11.71 -12.62
N LYS A 12 -11.50 -11.12 -12.97
CA LYS A 12 -10.71 -10.28 -12.06
C LYS A 12 -11.61 -9.23 -11.40
N GLY A 13 -11.54 -9.13 -10.07
CA GLY A 13 -12.32 -8.16 -9.30
C GLY A 13 -13.82 -8.51 -9.15
N TRP A 14 -14.27 -9.73 -9.47
CA TRP A 14 -15.68 -10.14 -9.27
C TRP A 14 -16.18 -9.89 -7.84
N TYR A 15 -15.29 -10.06 -6.86
CA TYR A 15 -15.54 -9.88 -5.44
C TYR A 15 -15.79 -8.42 -5.04
N LEU A 16 -15.47 -7.44 -5.89
CA LEU A 16 -15.77 -6.03 -5.63
C LEU A 16 -17.28 -5.79 -5.50
N ALA A 17 -18.10 -6.61 -6.15
CA ALA A 17 -19.56 -6.58 -5.99
C ALA A 17 -20.04 -7.01 -4.60
N LEU A 18 -19.18 -7.64 -3.80
CA LEU A 18 -19.48 -8.02 -2.42
C LEU A 18 -19.27 -6.89 -1.43
N MET A 19 -18.54 -5.83 -1.80
CA MET A 19 -18.34 -4.63 -0.99
C MET A 19 -19.67 -3.92 -0.73
N ALA A 20 -19.77 -3.22 0.40
CA ALA A 20 -20.99 -2.52 0.81
C ALA A 20 -20.67 -1.13 1.38
N PRO A 21 -21.39 -0.06 1.01
CA PRO A 21 -22.29 -0.01 -0.13
C PRO A 21 -21.51 -0.27 -1.43
N ASN A 22 -22.25 -0.54 -2.51
CA ASN A 22 -21.70 -0.68 -3.87
C ASN A 22 -21.83 0.62 -4.69
N VAL A 23 -22.39 1.67 -4.09
CA VAL A 23 -22.56 3.02 -4.65
C VAL A 23 -22.26 4.03 -3.54
N LYS A 24 -21.37 4.99 -3.80
CA LYS A 24 -21.11 6.11 -2.89
C LYS A 24 -22.37 6.99 -2.78
N GLY A 25 -22.65 7.54 -1.62
CA GLY A 25 -23.85 8.37 -1.43
C GLY A 25 -23.82 9.19 -0.14
N PRO A 26 -24.88 9.97 0.15
CA PRO A 26 -24.93 10.86 1.31
C PRO A 26 -24.78 10.13 2.66
N ASN A 27 -25.12 8.84 2.69
CA ASN A 27 -25.02 8.02 3.89
C ASN A 27 -23.65 7.36 4.06
N TYR A 28 -22.88 7.19 2.98
CA TYR A 28 -21.62 6.45 2.98
C TYR A 28 -20.68 7.03 1.91
N ALA A 29 -19.60 7.67 2.36
CA ALA A 29 -18.65 8.32 1.46
C ALA A 29 -17.68 7.36 0.76
N TRP A 30 -17.55 6.12 1.26
CA TRP A 30 -16.65 5.09 0.71
C TRP A 30 -17.34 3.74 0.62
N LEU A 31 -16.76 2.85 -0.20
CA LEU A 31 -17.15 1.45 -0.29
C LEU A 31 -16.38 0.67 0.79
N ASP A 32 -17.06 -0.11 1.63
CA ASP A 32 -16.42 -0.90 2.68
C ASP A 32 -16.13 -2.34 2.19
N PRO A 33 -14.86 -2.76 2.14
CA PRO A 33 -14.49 -4.12 1.77
C PRO A 33 -14.68 -5.15 2.88
N SER A 34 -15.09 -4.76 4.09
CA SER A 34 -15.31 -5.70 5.21
C SER A 34 -16.26 -6.85 4.85
N ARG A 35 -17.31 -6.57 4.07
CA ARG A 35 -18.26 -7.59 3.60
C ARG A 35 -17.63 -8.57 2.60
N LEU A 36 -16.71 -8.11 1.75
CA LEU A 36 -15.91 -8.96 0.86
C LEU A 36 -15.04 -9.91 1.67
N TYR A 37 -14.42 -9.43 2.76
CA TYR A 37 -13.53 -10.24 3.60
C TYR A 37 -14.26 -11.40 4.27
N CYS A 38 -15.56 -11.26 4.54
CA CYS A 38 -16.39 -12.34 5.08
C CYS A 38 -16.62 -13.49 4.08
N HIS A 39 -16.36 -13.30 2.79
CA HIS A 39 -16.53 -14.33 1.77
C HIS A 39 -15.21 -15.09 1.52
N PRO A 40 -15.10 -16.40 1.83
CA PRO A 40 -13.83 -17.11 1.80
C PRO A 40 -13.12 -17.07 0.45
N GLN A 41 -13.85 -17.27 -0.65
CA GLN A 41 -13.26 -17.18 -1.99
C GLN A 41 -12.97 -15.73 -2.38
N GLY A 42 -13.76 -14.77 -1.90
CA GLY A 42 -13.62 -13.36 -2.29
C GLY A 42 -12.34 -12.78 -1.71
N LEU A 43 -12.06 -13.04 -0.43
CA LEU A 43 -10.81 -12.66 0.20
C LEU A 43 -9.60 -13.33 -0.48
N ARG A 44 -9.68 -14.63 -0.77
CA ARG A 44 -8.59 -15.36 -1.44
C ARG A 44 -8.27 -14.79 -2.81
N ASP A 45 -9.29 -14.58 -3.64
CA ASP A 45 -9.12 -14.06 -5.00
C ASP A 45 -8.65 -12.61 -4.98
N CYS A 46 -9.12 -11.80 -4.02
CA CYS A 46 -8.65 -10.43 -3.84
C CYS A 46 -7.15 -10.38 -3.51
N VAL A 47 -6.70 -11.18 -2.55
CA VAL A 47 -5.27 -11.26 -2.21
C VAL A 47 -4.45 -11.80 -3.38
N ALA A 48 -4.95 -12.79 -4.11
CA ALA A 48 -4.29 -13.30 -5.31
C ALA A 48 -4.11 -12.23 -6.39
N ASP A 49 -5.15 -11.44 -6.67
CA ASP A 49 -5.11 -10.33 -7.62
C ASP A 49 -4.14 -9.21 -7.19
N LEU A 50 -4.05 -8.92 -5.88
CA LEU A 50 -3.09 -7.95 -5.33
C LEU A 50 -1.65 -8.42 -5.48
N LEU A 51 -1.40 -9.73 -5.36
CA LEU A 51 -0.06 -10.32 -5.44
C LEU A 51 0.38 -10.66 -6.85
N GLN A 52 -0.56 -10.84 -7.79
CA GLN A 52 -0.25 -11.28 -9.16
C GLN A 52 0.83 -10.42 -9.84
N PRO A 53 0.78 -9.06 -9.76
CA PRO A 53 1.81 -8.24 -10.39
C PRO A 53 3.21 -8.44 -9.77
N PHE A 54 3.30 -8.92 -8.53
CA PHE A 54 4.54 -9.09 -7.77
C PHE A 54 5.09 -10.53 -7.81
N GLN A 55 4.55 -11.41 -8.65
CA GLN A 55 5.05 -12.77 -8.78
C GLN A 55 6.51 -12.78 -9.28
N GLY A 56 7.39 -13.45 -8.53
CA GLY A 56 8.83 -13.48 -8.81
C GLY A 56 9.60 -12.27 -8.28
N ASP A 57 8.92 -11.26 -7.74
CA ASP A 57 9.58 -10.12 -7.12
C ASP A 57 10.20 -10.51 -5.78
N PRO A 58 11.37 -9.95 -5.44
CA PRO A 58 12.01 -10.27 -4.19
C PRO A 58 11.41 -9.44 -3.04
N ILE A 59 10.50 -10.03 -2.27
CA ILE A 59 9.86 -9.43 -1.08
C ILE A 59 10.42 -10.06 0.19
N ASP A 60 10.85 -9.22 1.15
CA ASP A 60 11.34 -9.68 2.45
C ASP A 60 10.26 -9.58 3.54
N MET A 61 9.40 -8.56 3.43
CA MET A 61 8.36 -8.26 4.42
C MET A 61 7.15 -7.60 3.75
N VAL A 62 5.98 -7.75 4.35
CA VAL A 62 4.78 -7.00 3.96
C VAL A 62 4.45 -6.00 5.07
N ALA A 63 4.19 -4.75 4.71
CA ALA A 63 3.68 -3.75 5.65
C ALA A 63 2.22 -3.42 5.32
N GLY A 64 1.39 -3.29 6.36
CA GLY A 64 0.00 -2.87 6.23
C GLY A 64 -0.24 -1.55 6.92
N ILE A 65 -1.10 -0.70 6.35
CA ILE A 65 -1.49 0.58 6.97
C ILE A 65 -2.79 0.44 7.77
N ASP A 66 -2.83 1.09 8.94
CA ASP A 66 -3.94 0.99 9.89
C ASP A 66 -5.30 1.42 9.34
N ALA A 67 -6.40 0.73 9.68
CA ALA A 67 -6.47 -0.64 10.25
C ALA A 67 -6.82 -1.66 9.17
N MET A 68 -7.50 -1.23 8.12
CA MET A 68 -8.05 -2.11 7.10
C MET A 68 -6.98 -2.69 6.16
N GLY A 69 -5.85 -2.01 6.00
CA GLY A 69 -4.68 -2.55 5.31
C GLY A 69 -4.06 -3.74 6.05
N PHE A 70 -4.31 -3.93 7.36
CA PHE A 70 -3.78 -5.08 8.10
C PHE A 70 -4.39 -6.40 7.66
N ILE A 71 -5.68 -6.41 7.30
CA ILE A 71 -6.38 -7.64 6.89
C ILE A 71 -5.75 -8.17 5.60
N LEU A 72 -5.63 -7.30 4.60
CA LEU A 72 -5.03 -7.63 3.32
C LEU A 72 -3.53 -7.88 3.43
N GLY A 73 -2.81 -7.04 4.19
CA GLY A 73 -1.37 -7.15 4.37
C GLY A 73 -0.97 -8.43 5.11
N ALA A 74 -1.69 -8.81 6.17
CA ALA A 74 -1.43 -10.06 6.88
C ALA A 74 -1.77 -11.29 6.02
N ALA A 75 -2.87 -11.25 5.26
CA ALA A 75 -3.21 -12.32 4.34
C ALA A 75 -2.17 -12.46 3.21
N ALA A 76 -1.71 -11.34 2.64
CA ALA A 76 -0.64 -11.30 1.66
C ALA A 76 0.69 -11.83 2.24
N ALA A 77 1.06 -11.43 3.46
CA ALA A 77 2.24 -11.92 4.16
C ALA A 77 2.20 -13.44 4.35
N ALA A 78 1.04 -13.98 4.74
CA ALA A 78 0.84 -15.41 4.90
C ALA A 78 0.99 -16.17 3.58
N VAL A 79 0.41 -15.68 2.48
CA VAL A 79 0.55 -16.28 1.14
C VAL A 79 2.01 -16.23 0.65
N LEU A 80 2.72 -15.13 0.90
CA LEU A 80 4.12 -14.97 0.52
C LEU A 80 5.11 -15.65 1.49
N GLN A 81 4.61 -16.18 2.61
CA GLN A 81 5.42 -16.73 3.71
C GLN A 81 6.46 -15.72 4.24
N LYS A 82 6.02 -14.49 4.50
CA LYS A 82 6.84 -13.37 5.01
C LYS A 82 6.32 -12.83 6.33
N GLY A 83 7.16 -12.03 6.99
CA GLY A 83 6.74 -11.26 8.16
C GLY A 83 5.77 -10.13 7.78
N PHE A 84 4.99 -9.69 8.76
CA PHE A 84 4.06 -8.57 8.64
C PHE A 84 4.45 -7.42 9.58
N LEU A 85 4.47 -6.19 9.06
CA LEU A 85 4.77 -4.96 9.79
C LEU A 85 3.54 -4.04 9.81
N ALA A 86 3.10 -3.67 11.00
CA ALA A 86 2.00 -2.73 11.16
C ALA A 86 2.52 -1.28 11.15
N ILE A 87 1.95 -0.44 10.28
CA ILE A 87 2.07 1.03 10.33
C ILE A 87 0.79 1.56 10.96
N ARG A 88 0.89 2.20 12.14
CA ARG A 88 -0.26 2.57 12.97
C ARG A 88 -0.50 4.06 12.99
N LYS A 89 -1.70 4.49 13.38
CA LYS A 89 -1.91 5.85 13.89
C LYS A 89 -1.07 6.04 15.15
N ALA A 90 -0.54 7.24 15.36
CA ALA A 90 0.33 7.55 16.49
C ALA A 90 -0.29 7.16 17.84
N GLY A 91 0.56 6.73 18.78
CA GLY A 91 0.18 6.37 20.15
C GLY A 91 -0.41 4.96 20.33
N HIS A 92 -0.35 4.10 19.31
CA HIS A 92 -0.90 2.74 19.37
C HIS A 92 0.15 1.63 19.43
N LEU A 93 1.42 1.93 19.17
CA LEU A 93 2.55 1.01 19.34
C LEU A 93 3.19 1.22 20.72
N CYS A 94 3.28 0.15 21.51
CA CYS A 94 3.90 0.16 22.84
C CYS A 94 5.42 -0.14 22.78
N VAL A 95 6.11 0.43 21.80
CA VAL A 95 7.56 0.25 21.56
C VAL A 95 8.17 1.55 21.06
N GLN A 96 9.49 1.61 20.88
CA GLN A 96 10.13 2.76 20.23
C GLN A 96 9.66 2.89 18.78
N THR A 97 9.23 4.10 18.41
CA THR A 97 8.70 4.41 17.09
C THR A 97 9.36 5.63 16.47
N VAL A 98 9.24 5.73 15.14
CA VAL A 98 9.36 6.99 14.39
C VAL A 98 7.99 7.34 13.84
N SER A 99 7.74 8.64 13.65
CA SER A 99 6.44 9.17 13.28
C SER A 99 6.52 10.10 12.08
N GLN A 100 5.45 10.12 11.28
CA GLN A 100 5.33 10.95 10.09
C GLN A 100 3.95 11.62 10.08
N PRO A 101 3.87 12.96 10.04
CA PRO A 101 2.62 13.66 9.83
C PRO A 101 2.12 13.50 8.39
N TYR A 102 0.80 13.52 8.21
CA TYR A 102 0.14 13.53 6.92
C TYR A 102 -1.22 14.24 7.00
N THR A 103 -1.68 14.74 5.86
CA THR A 103 -3.04 15.27 5.71
C THR A 103 -3.93 14.17 5.16
N ASP A 104 -5.03 13.87 5.85
CA ASP A 104 -6.00 12.88 5.39
C ASP A 104 -6.96 13.44 4.33
N TYR A 105 -7.89 12.61 3.84
CA TYR A 105 -8.88 13.00 2.85
C TYR A 105 -9.84 14.12 3.33
N SER A 106 -9.94 14.34 4.65
CA SER A 106 -10.75 15.41 5.25
C SER A 106 -10.01 16.74 5.41
N GLY A 107 -8.73 16.79 5.01
CA GLY A 107 -7.88 17.97 5.18
C GLY A 107 -7.31 18.12 6.59
N ARG A 108 -7.47 17.11 7.46
CA ARG A 108 -6.98 17.15 8.84
C ARG A 108 -5.57 16.59 8.93
N GLU A 109 -4.73 17.22 9.72
CA GLU A 109 -3.43 16.66 10.07
C GLU A 109 -3.60 15.47 11.02
N LYS A 110 -2.92 14.39 10.68
CA LYS A 110 -2.82 13.16 11.46
C LYS A 110 -1.36 12.73 11.50
N VAL A 111 -1.04 11.83 12.42
CA VAL A 111 0.31 11.27 12.57
C VAL A 111 0.22 9.75 12.53
N MET A 112 1.11 9.13 11.77
CA MET A 112 1.32 7.69 11.77
C MET A 112 2.70 7.34 12.31
N GLU A 113 2.86 6.11 12.77
CA GLU A 113 4.07 5.62 13.41
C GLU A 113 4.39 4.18 12.98
N VAL A 114 5.67 3.84 13.03
CA VAL A 114 6.17 2.48 12.84
C VAL A 114 7.28 2.20 13.84
N ARG A 115 7.40 0.94 14.29
CA ARG A 115 8.47 0.50 15.18
C ARG A 115 9.84 0.57 14.48
N THR A 116 10.89 0.90 15.23
CA THR A 116 12.24 1.14 14.65
C THR A 116 13.12 -0.09 14.54
N ASP A 117 12.79 -1.17 15.26
CA ASP A 117 13.62 -2.37 15.41
C ASP A 117 13.28 -3.49 14.39
N ALA A 118 12.35 -3.24 13.47
CA ALA A 118 11.92 -4.22 12.47
C ALA A 118 12.47 -3.96 11.05
N ILE A 119 13.04 -2.78 10.80
CA ILE A 119 13.51 -2.38 9.47
C ILE A 119 15.03 -2.26 9.50
N SER A 120 15.68 -3.00 8.61
CA SER A 120 17.12 -2.88 8.33
C SER A 120 17.33 -2.22 6.96
N PRO A 121 18.46 -1.51 6.75
CA PRO A 121 18.78 -0.94 5.45
C PRO A 121 18.71 -1.98 4.32
N GLY A 122 17.98 -1.65 3.25
CA GLY A 122 17.79 -2.53 2.10
C GLY A 122 16.65 -3.55 2.22
N LEU A 123 15.95 -3.61 3.37
CA LEU A 123 14.80 -4.51 3.55
C LEU A 123 13.69 -4.16 2.54
N ARG A 124 13.28 -5.11 1.70
CA ARG A 124 12.29 -4.87 0.63
C ARG A 124 10.89 -5.13 1.14
N ILE A 125 10.06 -4.09 1.17
CA ILE A 125 8.77 -4.10 1.85
C ILE A 125 7.64 -3.88 0.85
N LEU A 126 6.76 -4.87 0.66
CA LEU A 126 5.50 -4.68 -0.06
C LEU A 126 4.54 -3.89 0.84
N LEU A 127 4.16 -2.69 0.43
CA LEU A 127 3.23 -1.85 1.19
C LEU A 127 1.79 -2.11 0.71
N VAL A 128 0.91 -2.46 1.66
CA VAL A 128 -0.46 -2.87 1.39
C VAL A 128 -1.43 -1.96 2.14
N ASP A 129 -2.46 -1.51 1.42
CA ASP A 129 -3.61 -0.83 2.01
C ASP A 129 -4.90 -1.35 1.35
N GLN A 130 -6.06 -0.95 1.84
CA GLN A 130 -7.32 -1.22 1.16
C GLN A 130 -7.59 -0.17 0.06
N TRP A 131 -7.24 1.10 0.29
CA TRP A 131 -7.62 2.18 -0.62
C TRP A 131 -6.67 3.34 -0.57
N VAL A 132 -6.31 3.85 -1.75
CA VAL A 132 -5.53 5.07 -1.91
C VAL A 132 -6.44 6.16 -2.45
N GLU A 133 -6.87 7.06 -1.56
CA GLU A 133 -7.69 8.25 -1.88
C GLU A 133 -6.76 9.38 -2.37
N THR A 134 -6.51 10.40 -1.54
CA THR A 134 -5.59 11.52 -1.83
C THR A 134 -4.11 11.13 -1.88
N GLY A 135 -3.78 9.90 -1.44
CA GLY A 135 -2.41 9.38 -1.34
C GLY A 135 -1.59 9.89 -0.15
N GLY A 136 -2.14 10.79 0.70
CA GLY A 136 -1.42 11.34 1.86
C GLY A 136 -0.93 10.26 2.82
N THR A 137 -1.81 9.32 3.18
CA THR A 137 -1.49 8.18 4.03
C THR A 137 -0.40 7.29 3.43
N MET A 138 -0.55 6.91 2.15
CA MET A 138 0.42 6.06 1.47
C MET A 138 1.80 6.73 1.36
N ARG A 139 1.85 8.03 1.04
CA ARG A 139 3.10 8.81 0.97
C ARG A 139 3.82 8.87 2.31
N ALA A 140 3.10 9.09 3.41
CA ALA A 140 3.69 9.11 4.74
C ALA A 140 4.19 7.73 5.19
N ALA A 141 3.47 6.66 4.85
CA ALA A 141 3.93 5.30 5.09
C ALA A 141 5.23 5.00 4.32
N ILE A 142 5.30 5.41 3.05
CA ILE A 142 6.53 5.31 2.25
C ILE A 142 7.69 6.05 2.91
N GLN A 143 7.48 7.30 3.33
CA GLN A 143 8.50 8.12 3.98
C GLN A 143 9.01 7.50 5.29
N LEU A 144 8.14 6.91 6.11
CA LEU A 144 8.54 6.18 7.31
C LEU A 144 9.45 5.00 6.98
N LEU A 145 9.04 4.17 6.04
CA LEU A 145 9.79 2.96 5.67
C LEU A 145 11.14 3.32 5.04
N GLU A 146 11.16 4.27 4.11
CA GLU A 146 12.39 4.75 3.45
C GLU A 146 13.31 5.49 4.42
N GLY A 147 12.76 6.28 5.36
CA GLY A 147 13.52 6.99 6.39
C GLY A 147 14.28 6.05 7.35
N LEU A 148 13.78 4.82 7.53
CA LEU A 148 14.46 3.76 8.28
C LEU A 148 15.40 2.90 7.41
N GLY A 149 15.62 3.29 6.15
CA GLY A 149 16.46 2.56 5.20
C GLY A 149 15.77 1.37 4.53
N GLY A 150 14.49 1.14 4.81
CA GLY A 150 13.67 0.20 4.06
C GLY A 150 13.50 0.64 2.61
N VAL A 151 13.27 -0.31 1.72
CA VAL A 151 13.01 -0.03 0.32
C VAL A 151 11.56 -0.34 0.06
N VAL A 152 10.75 0.72 -0.06
CA VAL A 152 9.45 0.60 -0.73
C VAL A 152 9.73 0.52 -2.22
N ALA A 153 10.08 -0.68 -2.64
CA ALA A 153 9.16 -1.34 -3.50
C ALA A 153 8.67 -0.52 -4.70
N GLY A 154 9.53 -0.48 -5.72
CA GLY A 154 9.13 -0.16 -7.09
C GLY A 154 9.40 1.26 -7.50
N ARG A 155 10.07 2.03 -6.64
CA ARG A 155 10.52 3.37 -6.96
C ARG A 155 11.26 3.38 -8.30
N ARG A 156 10.69 4.00 -9.33
CA ARG A 156 11.36 4.23 -10.61
C ARG A 156 12.62 5.06 -10.33
N ARG A 157 13.78 4.49 -10.66
CA ARG A 157 15.08 5.11 -10.45
C ARG A 157 15.13 6.42 -11.26
N GLY A 158 15.30 7.56 -10.58
CA GLY A 158 15.34 8.90 -11.20
C GLY A 158 15.02 10.06 -10.26
N TYR A 159 14.25 9.81 -9.19
CA TYR A 159 13.92 10.82 -8.18
C TYR A 159 14.58 10.48 -6.85
N TRP A 160 15.85 10.85 -6.66
CA TRP A 160 16.41 11.06 -5.31
C TRP A 160 16.18 12.54 -4.97
N GLY A 161 15.05 12.84 -4.34
CA GLY A 161 14.93 14.08 -3.58
C GLY A 161 15.90 13.95 -2.42
N ALA A 162 17.04 14.64 -2.49
CA ALA A 162 18.01 14.67 -1.41
C ALA A 162 17.31 14.99 -0.08
N PRO A 163 17.74 14.38 1.05
CA PRO A 163 17.22 14.76 2.35
C PRO A 163 17.47 16.27 2.55
N MET A 164 16.41 17.03 2.84
CA MET A 164 16.55 18.39 3.33
C MET A 164 17.17 18.32 4.73
N GLY A 165 18.49 18.40 4.76
CA GLY A 165 19.30 18.44 5.97
C GLY A 165 20.76 18.62 5.58
N ARG A 166 21.26 19.84 5.68
CA ARG A 166 22.69 20.12 5.53
C ARG A 166 23.45 19.35 6.62
N VAL A 167 24.25 18.37 6.22
CA VAL A 167 25.40 17.90 7.01
C VAL A 167 26.60 17.88 6.07
N GLY A 168 27.72 18.39 6.56
CA GLY A 168 28.88 18.81 5.79
C GLY A 168 29.57 17.72 4.98
N ALA A 169 30.42 18.22 4.08
CA ALA A 169 31.16 17.48 3.08
C ALA A 169 31.91 16.25 3.63
N LEU A 170 31.60 15.08 3.09
CA LEU A 170 32.58 14.02 2.86
C LEU A 170 32.43 13.55 1.41
N SER A 171 33.51 13.71 0.65
CA SER A 171 33.67 13.14 -0.68
C SER A 171 33.63 11.62 -0.58
N LEU A 172 32.49 11.02 -0.91
CA LEU A 172 32.38 9.57 -1.07
C LEU A 172 32.83 9.20 -2.47
N HIS A 173 33.84 8.33 -2.54
CA HIS A 173 34.38 7.75 -3.76
C HIS A 173 33.27 7.17 -4.66
N PRO A 174 33.30 7.38 -5.99
CA PRO A 174 32.26 6.93 -6.92
C PRO A 174 32.18 5.40 -7.13
N ALA A 175 32.89 4.60 -6.34
CA ALA A 175 33.05 3.16 -6.56
C ALA A 175 32.09 2.25 -5.75
N LEU A 176 31.15 2.80 -4.97
CA LEU A 176 30.20 2.01 -4.15
C LEU A 176 28.74 2.05 -4.63
N VAL A 177 28.43 2.70 -5.77
CA VAL A 177 27.05 2.82 -6.31
C VAL A 177 26.79 1.83 -7.48
N ALA A 178 27.58 0.76 -7.57
CA ALA A 178 27.41 -0.29 -8.57
C ALA A 178 27.03 -1.63 -7.91
N LEU A 179 25.86 -1.66 -7.26
CA LEU A 179 25.16 -2.93 -7.02
C LEU A 179 24.28 -3.23 -8.24
N SER A 180 24.39 -4.47 -8.73
CA SER A 180 23.88 -5.01 -9.99
C SER A 180 22.46 -4.55 -10.40
N PRO A 181 22.21 -4.21 -11.69
CA PRO A 181 20.93 -3.72 -12.22
C PRO A 181 19.82 -4.79 -12.35
N SER A 182 19.89 -5.93 -11.65
CA SER A 182 19.05 -7.11 -11.91
C SER A 182 17.94 -7.41 -10.88
N LEU A 183 17.68 -6.54 -9.90
CA LEU A 183 16.70 -6.78 -8.83
C LEU A 183 15.96 -5.50 -8.44
N CYS A 184 14.93 -5.11 -9.17
CA CYS A 184 13.84 -4.34 -8.58
C CYS A 184 12.59 -4.56 -9.42
N PRO A 185 11.64 -5.31 -8.85
CA PRO A 185 10.53 -4.52 -8.33
C PRO A 185 10.21 -4.95 -6.91
N THR A 186 9.72 -4.01 -6.14
CA THR A 186 8.67 -4.32 -5.15
C THR A 186 7.56 -3.27 -5.43
N GLY A 187 6.38 -3.24 -4.81
CA GLY A 187 5.38 -2.20 -5.09
C GLY A 187 4.52 -1.71 -3.93
N VAL A 188 3.45 -1.02 -4.33
CA VAL A 188 2.27 -0.72 -3.52
C VAL A 188 1.12 -1.60 -4.01
N ALA A 189 0.36 -2.20 -3.10
CA ALA A 189 -0.85 -2.94 -3.42
C ALA A 189 -2.05 -2.35 -2.67
N ALA A 190 -3.15 -2.09 -3.36
CA ALA A 190 -4.40 -1.71 -2.73
C ALA A 190 -5.62 -2.22 -3.50
N ILE A 191 -6.76 -2.47 -2.84
CA ILE A 191 -7.99 -2.85 -3.57
C ILE A 191 -8.30 -1.79 -4.62
N CYS A 192 -8.28 -0.52 -4.22
CA CYS A 192 -8.44 0.62 -5.10
C CYS A 192 -7.27 1.60 -4.97
N ILE A 193 -6.80 2.09 -6.11
CA ILE A 193 -6.01 3.31 -6.21
C ILE A 193 -6.85 4.28 -7.03
N GLU A 194 -7.24 5.42 -6.48
CA GLU A 194 -8.04 6.39 -7.23
C GLU A 194 -7.19 7.14 -8.27
N ASP A 195 -7.83 7.68 -9.29
CA ASP A 195 -7.22 8.65 -10.22
C ASP A 195 -7.16 10.06 -9.61
N SER A 196 -6.72 10.13 -8.36
CA SER A 196 -6.38 11.36 -7.65
C SER A 196 -4.94 11.79 -7.98
N GLU A 197 -4.54 12.98 -7.52
CA GLU A 197 -3.13 13.41 -7.62
C GLU A 197 -2.18 12.42 -6.93
N GLY A 198 -2.55 11.93 -5.73
CA GLY A 198 -1.78 10.94 -5.00
C GLY A 198 -1.70 9.58 -5.69
N GLY A 199 -2.84 9.08 -6.19
CA GLY A 199 -2.88 7.81 -6.90
C GLY A 199 -2.09 7.83 -8.21
N ARG A 200 -2.16 8.93 -8.99
CA ARG A 200 -1.29 9.14 -10.17
C ARG A 200 0.18 9.18 -9.78
N TRP A 201 0.54 9.95 -8.76
CA TRP A 201 1.91 10.02 -8.27
C TRP A 201 2.44 8.64 -7.87
N ILE A 202 1.64 7.84 -7.16
CA ILE A 202 2.02 6.47 -6.78
C ILE A 202 2.25 5.59 -8.02
N ARG A 203 1.35 5.61 -9.02
CA ARG A 203 1.52 4.85 -10.26
C ARG A 203 2.70 5.28 -11.12
N GLU A 204 3.04 6.57 -11.08
CA GLU A 204 4.19 7.12 -11.80
C GLU A 204 5.52 6.72 -11.16
N HIS A 205 5.55 6.61 -9.84
CA HIS A 205 6.77 6.41 -9.08
C HIS A 205 6.97 4.97 -8.63
N TYR A 206 5.92 4.18 -8.43
CA TYR A 206 5.99 2.83 -7.86
C TYR A 206 5.33 1.79 -8.77
N LYS A 207 5.81 0.55 -8.73
CA LYS A 207 5.04 -0.59 -9.26
C LYS A 207 3.78 -0.74 -8.41
N CYS A 208 2.63 -0.88 -9.05
CA CYS A 208 1.35 -0.90 -8.35
C CYS A 208 0.52 -2.12 -8.72
N ALA A 209 -0.24 -2.65 -7.76
CA ALA A 209 -1.32 -3.59 -7.99
C ALA A 209 -2.63 -3.03 -7.44
N HIS A 210 -3.70 -3.17 -8.22
CA HIS A 210 -5.06 -2.97 -7.72
C HIS A 210 -6.08 -3.89 -8.37
N CYS A 211 -7.21 -4.04 -7.69
CA CYS A 211 -8.29 -4.96 -8.02
C CYS A 211 -9.32 -4.33 -8.97
N VAL A 212 -9.46 -3.00 -8.96
CA VAL A 212 -10.47 -2.28 -9.76
C VAL A 212 -10.13 -2.34 -11.26
N PRO A 213 -10.97 -2.94 -12.13
CA PRO A 213 -10.76 -2.91 -13.57
C PRO A 213 -11.09 -1.51 -14.14
N PRO A 214 -10.52 -1.12 -15.31
CA PRO A 214 -10.74 0.20 -15.89
C PRO A 214 -12.21 0.57 -16.11
N SER A 215 -13.06 -0.41 -16.45
CA SER A 215 -14.51 -0.20 -16.64
C SER A 215 -15.26 0.16 -15.35
N LEU A 216 -14.71 -0.18 -14.18
CA LEU A 216 -15.28 0.15 -12.89
C LEU A 216 -14.61 1.36 -12.24
N GLN A 217 -13.43 1.77 -12.67
CA GLN A 217 -12.64 2.86 -12.08
C GLN A 217 -13.47 4.14 -11.79
N PRO A 218 -14.34 4.64 -12.69
CA PRO A 218 -15.15 5.83 -12.42
C PRO A 218 -16.11 5.71 -11.23
N ARG A 219 -16.44 4.50 -10.77
CA ARG A 219 -17.26 4.28 -9.56
C ARG A 219 -16.46 4.40 -8.27
N PHE A 220 -15.14 4.21 -8.37
CA PHE A 220 -14.21 4.15 -7.26
C PHE A 220 -13.45 5.45 -7.08
N ASP A 221 -13.23 6.22 -8.14
CA ASP A 221 -12.68 7.57 -8.03
C ASP A 221 -13.61 8.46 -7.20
N CYS A 222 -13.03 9.30 -6.34
CA CYS A 222 -13.79 10.40 -5.75
C CYS A 222 -14.16 11.40 -6.86
N HIS A 223 -15.35 12.00 -6.71
CA HIS A 223 -15.98 12.91 -7.65
C HIS A 223 -15.00 13.94 -8.27
N GLN A 224 -15.07 14.06 -9.60
CA GLN A 224 -14.81 15.34 -10.28
C GLN A 224 -15.68 16.44 -9.69
#